data_AF-A0A5R8QFZ8-F1
#
_entry.id   AF-A0A5R8QFZ8-F1
#
_cell.length_a   1.000
_cell.length_b   1.000
_cell.length_c   1.000
_cell.angle_alpha   90.00
_cell.angle_beta   90.00
_cell.angle_gamma   90.00
#
_symmetry.space_group_name_H-M   'P 1'
#
loop_
_entity.id
_entity.type
_entity.pdbx_description
1 polymer ?
#
loop_
_entity_poly.entity_id
_entity_poly.type
_entity_poly.pdbx_seq_one_letter_code
_entity_poly.pdbx_strand_id
1 'polypeptide(L)'
;MSNILQPFIQYLPQLSESEKHVLYYLENLPSESYKSLSLTKLAEATNVSTTTVIRMCQKLNLSGFSELKFHLTHITPAADQQVITESILDSVHYLTAETAIAQYNQAAKMIQAAKRIFVIGVGLSKVNAEYFSKLLMQVGKESSYIYESHIAGLIAKR
;
A
#
# COMPACT_ATOMS: atom_id res chain seq x y z
N MET A 1 15.02 -17.32 -7.82
CA MET A 1 15.93 -16.24 -7.41
C MET A 1 15.15 -14.94 -7.45
N SER A 2 14.89 -14.34 -6.30
CA SER A 2 14.18 -13.07 -6.17
C SER A 2 15.13 -11.97 -6.68
N ASN A 3 14.86 -11.37 -7.84
CA ASN A 3 15.74 -10.33 -8.36
C ASN A 3 15.44 -8.99 -7.66
N ILE A 4 15.86 -8.89 -6.40
CA ILE A 4 15.68 -7.73 -5.53
C ILE A 4 16.31 -6.46 -6.13
N LEU A 5 17.30 -6.64 -7.01
CA LEU A 5 17.96 -5.55 -7.70
C LEU A 5 17.13 -4.96 -8.83
N GLN A 6 16.13 -5.67 -9.36
CA GLN A 6 15.40 -5.27 -10.56
C GLN A 6 14.79 -3.85 -10.49
N PRO A 7 14.16 -3.42 -9.37
CA PRO A 7 13.67 -2.04 -9.22
C PRO A 7 14.78 -0.98 -9.18
N PHE A 8 16.01 -1.40 -8.90
CA PHE A 8 17.15 -0.53 -8.61
C PHE A 8 18.21 -0.49 -9.72
N ILE A 9 18.07 -1.28 -10.78
CA ILE A 9 19.07 -1.42 -11.86
C ILE A 9 19.49 -0.06 -12.43
N GLN A 10 18.54 0.86 -12.65
CA GLN A 10 18.81 2.18 -13.22
C GLN A 10 19.67 3.10 -12.32
N TYR A 11 19.72 2.83 -11.01
CA TYR A 11 20.46 3.63 -10.03
C TYR A 11 21.85 3.06 -9.73
N LEU A 12 22.13 1.80 -10.10
CA LEU A 12 23.42 1.13 -9.88
C LEU A 12 24.64 1.95 -10.37
N PRO A 13 24.60 2.66 -11.52
CA PRO A 13 25.73 3.46 -11.97
C PRO A 13 26.09 4.63 -11.03
N GLN A 14 25.15 5.07 -10.18
CA GLN A 14 25.31 6.22 -9.29
C GLN A 14 25.85 5.82 -7.90
N LEU A 15 25.85 4.53 -7.60
CA LEU A 15 26.37 3.97 -6.37
C LEU A 15 27.89 3.86 -6.41
N SER A 16 28.53 4.20 -5.29
CA SER A 16 29.93 3.86 -5.04
C SER A 16 30.10 2.37 -4.80
N GLU A 17 31.34 1.87 -4.87
CA GLU A 17 31.64 0.45 -4.64
C GLU A 17 31.19 -0.04 -3.27
N SER A 18 31.33 0.77 -2.22
CA SER A 18 30.82 0.44 -0.88
C SER A 18 29.29 0.34 -0.85
N GLU A 19 28.58 1.21 -1.56
CA GLU A 19 27.12 1.19 -1.62
C GLU A 19 26.61 -0.01 -2.45
N LYS A 20 27.28 -0.32 -3.57
CA LYS A 20 27.02 -1.53 -4.35
C LYS A 20 27.25 -2.80 -3.51
N HIS A 21 28.32 -2.82 -2.72
CA HIS A 21 28.61 -3.94 -1.82
C HIS A 21 27.47 -4.21 -0.83
N VAL A 22 26.90 -3.16 -0.23
CA VAL A 22 25.72 -3.30 0.65
C VAL A 22 24.54 -3.90 -0.12
N LEU A 23 24.28 -3.42 -1.33
CA LEU A 23 23.14 -3.88 -2.14
C LEU A 23 23.30 -5.33 -2.60
N TYR A 24 24.50 -5.75 -3.00
CA TYR A 24 24.81 -7.15 -3.33
C TYR A 24 24.76 -8.06 -2.11
N TYR A 25 25.17 -7.58 -0.94
CA TYR A 25 25.00 -8.33 0.30
C TYR A 25 23.51 -8.62 0.57
N LEU A 26 22.65 -7.61 0.38
CA LEU A 26 21.21 -7.78 0.52
C LEU A 26 20.64 -8.79 -0.48
N GLU A 27 21.08 -8.79 -1.75
CA GLU A 27 20.63 -9.76 -2.76
C GLU A 27 20.94 -11.21 -2.36
N ASN A 28 22.06 -11.45 -1.66
CA ASN A 28 22.49 -12.77 -1.22
C ASN A 28 21.95 -13.15 0.17
N LEU A 29 21.20 -12.27 0.84
CA LEU A 29 20.66 -12.52 2.17
C LEU A 29 19.37 -13.35 2.07
N PRO A 30 19.16 -14.38 2.92
CA PRO A 30 17.89 -15.11 2.96
C PRO A 30 16.71 -14.20 3.25
N SER A 31 15.60 -14.39 2.52
CA SER A 31 14.42 -13.52 2.56
C SER A 31 13.79 -13.36 3.94
N GLU A 32 13.85 -14.42 4.76
CA GLU A 32 13.31 -14.46 6.11
C GLU A 32 14.06 -13.47 7.04
N SER A 33 15.32 -13.16 6.71
CA SER A 33 16.18 -12.30 7.51
C SER A 33 15.84 -10.82 7.36
N TYR A 34 15.12 -10.42 6.31
CA TYR A 34 14.78 -9.00 6.10
C TYR A 34 13.93 -8.41 7.22
N LYS A 35 13.05 -9.20 7.85
CA LYS A 35 12.18 -8.71 8.94
C LYS A 35 12.98 -8.32 10.20
N SER A 36 14.03 -9.07 10.51
CA SER A 36 14.88 -8.83 11.71
C SER A 36 16.11 -7.96 11.43
N LEU A 37 16.36 -7.62 10.16
CA LEU A 37 17.48 -6.76 9.76
C LEU A 37 17.33 -5.34 10.34
N SER A 38 18.41 -4.82 10.91
CA SER A 38 18.49 -3.43 11.37
C SER A 38 19.59 -2.68 10.61
N LEU A 39 19.49 -1.35 10.58
CA LEU A 39 20.48 -0.49 9.93
C LEU A 39 21.89 -0.75 10.47
N THR A 40 22.03 -0.83 11.79
CA THR A 40 23.32 -1.07 12.46
C THR A 40 23.89 -2.44 12.09
N LYS A 41 23.07 -3.50 12.13
CA LYS A 41 23.50 -4.85 11.75
C LYS A 41 23.90 -4.93 10.28
N LEU A 42 23.17 -4.26 9.39
CA LEU A 42 23.52 -4.22 7.97
C LEU A 42 24.87 -3.51 7.76
N ALA A 43 25.07 -2.37 8.42
CA ALA A 43 26.31 -1.60 8.35
C ALA A 43 27.51 -2.42 8.87
N GLU A 44 27.35 -3.10 10.01
CA GLU A 44 28.35 -4.02 10.57
C GLU A 44 28.66 -5.19 9.64
N ALA A 45 27.62 -5.87 9.13
CA ALA A 45 27.78 -7.04 8.26
C ALA A 45 28.44 -6.73 6.91
N THR A 46 28.36 -5.48 6.46
CA THR A 46 28.93 -5.01 5.18
C THR A 46 30.18 -4.15 5.39
N ASN A 47 30.63 -4.00 6.63
CA ASN A 47 31.79 -3.19 7.02
C ASN A 47 31.74 -1.75 6.48
N VAL A 48 30.57 -1.11 6.57
CA VAL A 48 30.37 0.30 6.20
C VAL A 48 29.74 1.09 7.35
N SER A 49 29.74 2.42 7.23
CA SER A 49 29.01 3.26 8.18
C SER A 49 27.50 3.21 7.94
N THR A 50 26.70 3.43 8.99
CA THR A 50 25.24 3.61 8.85
C THR A 50 24.88 4.77 7.93
N THR A 51 25.74 5.79 7.85
CA THR A 51 25.59 6.92 6.91
C THR A 51 25.75 6.47 5.46
N THR A 52 26.65 5.52 5.18
CA THR A 52 26.83 4.93 3.84
C THR A 52 25.56 4.21 3.41
N VAL A 53 24.95 3.41 4.29
CA VAL A 53 23.69 2.73 4.01
C VAL A 53 22.55 3.73 3.76
N ILE A 54 22.47 4.82 4.53
CA ILE A 54 21.45 5.87 4.32
C ILE A 54 21.66 6.57 2.98
N ARG A 55 22.90 6.94 2.63
CA ARG A 55 23.22 7.57 1.34
C ARG A 55 22.89 6.66 0.16
N MET A 56 23.18 5.36 0.28
CA MET A 56 22.73 4.37 -0.69
C MET A 56 21.21 4.42 -0.86
N CYS A 57 20.43 4.38 0.22
CA CYS A 57 18.97 4.44 0.15
C CYS A 57 18.48 5.71 -0.58
N GLN A 58 19.07 6.86 -0.29
CA GLN A 58 18.75 8.12 -0.95
C GLN A 58 19.06 8.09 -2.46
N LYS A 59 20.19 7.52 -2.86
CA LYS A 59 20.56 7.33 -4.27
C LYS A 59 19.65 6.34 -5.00
N LEU A 60 19.06 5.38 -4.28
CA LEU A 60 18.01 4.49 -4.78
C LEU A 60 16.62 5.16 -4.82
N ASN A 61 16.55 6.48 -4.59
CA ASN A 61 15.33 7.27 -4.53
C ASN A 61 14.37 6.86 -3.41
N LEU A 62 14.93 6.45 -2.25
CA LEU A 62 14.19 6.12 -1.04
C LEU A 62 14.46 7.18 0.04
N SER A 63 13.47 7.39 0.92
CA SER A 63 13.55 8.25 2.10
C SER A 63 14.56 7.76 3.14
N GLY A 64 14.89 6.46 3.16
CA GLY A 64 15.91 5.89 4.04
C GLY A 64 15.82 4.38 4.22
N PHE A 65 16.50 3.85 5.25
CA PHE A 65 16.59 2.40 5.50
C PHE A 65 15.23 1.75 5.82
N SER A 66 14.33 2.44 6.51
CA SER A 66 13.01 1.89 6.84
C SER A 66 12.20 1.58 5.59
N GLU A 67 12.28 2.45 4.57
CA GLU A 67 11.61 2.24 3.29
C GLU A 67 12.29 1.14 2.47
N LEU A 68 13.63 1.09 2.46
CA LEU A 68 14.35 -0.04 1.88
C LEU A 68 13.92 -1.38 2.50
N LYS A 69 13.85 -1.45 3.83
CA LYS A 69 13.44 -2.65 4.56
C LYS A 69 12.00 -3.05 4.21
N PHE A 70 11.09 -2.08 4.10
CA PHE A 70 9.74 -2.31 3.62
C PHE A 70 9.74 -2.92 2.20
N HIS A 71 10.50 -2.35 1.27
CA HIS A 71 10.64 -2.91 -0.06
C HIS A 71 11.17 -4.35 -0.03
N LEU A 72 12.25 -4.62 0.72
CA LEU A 72 12.85 -5.96 0.80
C LEU A 72 11.88 -7.02 1.34
N THR A 73 11.05 -6.68 2.34
CA THR A 73 10.07 -7.62 2.91
C THR A 73 8.85 -7.86 2.00
N HIS A 74 8.64 -7.02 0.98
CA HIS A 74 7.50 -7.09 0.06
C HIS A 74 7.89 -7.44 -1.40
N ILE A 75 9.17 -7.35 -1.78
CA ILE A 75 9.68 -7.66 -3.13
C ILE A 75 9.92 -9.17 -3.34
N THR A 76 10.01 -9.96 -2.28
CA THR A 76 10.20 -11.41 -2.41
C THR A 76 8.98 -12.04 -3.11
N PRO A 77 9.13 -12.65 -4.30
CA PRO A 77 8.04 -13.32 -5.02
C PRO A 77 7.60 -14.64 -4.38
N ALA A 78 8.08 -14.90 -3.16
CA ALA A 78 7.61 -15.93 -2.25
C ALA A 78 6.89 -15.31 -1.05
N ALA A 79 6.21 -14.16 -1.24
CA ALA A 79 5.05 -13.86 -0.43
C ALA A 79 3.99 -14.91 -0.79
N ASP A 80 4.08 -16.03 -0.08
CA ASP A 80 3.17 -17.16 -0.06
C ASP A 80 1.76 -16.77 -0.50
N GLN A 81 1.17 -17.56 -1.40
CA GLN A 81 -0.27 -17.54 -1.64
C GLN A 81 -1.06 -17.59 -0.33
N GLN A 82 -0.50 -18.19 0.74
CA GLN A 82 -1.01 -18.17 2.11
C GLN A 82 -1.10 -16.76 2.72
N VAL A 83 -0.10 -15.88 2.58
CA VAL A 83 -0.15 -14.53 3.20
C VAL A 83 -1.20 -13.65 2.51
N ILE A 84 -1.36 -13.77 1.19
CA ILE A 84 -2.41 -13.05 0.45
C ILE A 84 -3.78 -13.63 0.79
N THR A 85 -3.92 -14.97 0.89
CA THR A 85 -5.19 -15.58 1.28
C THR A 85 -5.56 -15.30 2.73
N GLU A 86 -4.62 -15.32 3.67
CA GLU A 86 -4.84 -14.92 5.06
C GLU A 86 -5.26 -13.46 5.16
N SER A 87 -4.58 -12.54 4.46
CA SER A 87 -4.97 -11.13 4.45
C SER A 87 -6.38 -10.89 3.87
N ILE A 88 -6.77 -11.64 2.84
CA ILE A 88 -8.12 -11.60 2.28
C ILE A 88 -9.13 -12.20 3.27
N LEU A 89 -8.80 -13.34 3.90
CA LEU A 89 -9.66 -14.00 4.89
C LEU A 89 -9.87 -13.11 6.12
N ASP A 90 -8.84 -12.46 6.62
CA ASP A 90 -8.93 -11.49 7.72
C ASP A 90 -9.78 -10.29 7.33
N SER A 91 -9.65 -9.80 6.09
CA SER A 91 -10.50 -8.73 5.57
C SER A 91 -11.96 -9.17 5.51
N VAL A 92 -12.25 -10.38 5.03
CA VAL A 92 -13.61 -10.94 5.01
C VAL A 92 -14.15 -11.12 6.43
N HIS A 93 -13.36 -11.67 7.34
CA HIS A 93 -13.74 -11.85 8.73
C HIS A 93 -14.08 -10.52 9.39
N TYR A 94 -13.24 -9.50 9.20
CA TYR A 94 -13.53 -8.13 9.67
C TYR A 94 -14.83 -7.59 9.07
N LEU A 95 -15.06 -7.75 7.76
CA LEU A 95 -16.29 -7.32 7.11
C LEU A 95 -17.54 -8.03 7.65
N THR A 96 -17.40 -9.24 8.17
CA THR A 96 -18.51 -10.04 8.75
C THR A 96 -18.62 -9.96 10.26
N ALA A 97 -17.71 -9.28 10.95
CA ALA A 97 -17.74 -9.15 12.40
C ALA A 97 -18.99 -8.38 12.87
N GLU A 98 -19.52 -8.72 14.05
CA GLU A 98 -20.72 -8.07 14.60
C GLU A 98 -20.59 -6.54 14.70
N THR A 99 -19.38 -6.06 15.00
CA THR A 99 -19.06 -4.63 15.05
C THR A 99 -19.21 -3.95 13.68
N ALA A 100 -18.77 -4.61 12.60
CA ALA A 100 -18.95 -4.12 11.24
C ALA A 100 -20.43 -4.13 10.83
N ILE A 101 -21.18 -5.17 11.20
CA ILE A 101 -22.62 -5.25 10.94
C ILE A 101 -23.38 -4.11 11.62
N ALA A 102 -23.04 -3.76 12.85
CA ALA A 102 -23.63 -2.62 13.55
C ALA A 102 -23.37 -1.30 12.81
N GLN A 103 -22.14 -1.08 12.32
CA GLN A 103 -21.78 0.09 11.53
C GLN A 103 -22.54 0.13 10.19
N TYR A 104 -22.69 -1.01 9.51
CA TYR A 104 -23.47 -1.09 8.27
C TYR A 104 -24.94 -0.77 8.50
N ASN A 105 -25.53 -1.27 9.58
CA ASN A 105 -26.92 -0.94 9.93
C ASN A 105 -27.11 0.55 10.21
N GLN A 106 -26.13 1.19 10.86
CA GLN A 106 -26.16 2.64 11.05
C GLN A 106 -26.05 3.40 9.72
N ALA A 107 -25.11 3.02 8.86
CA ALA A 107 -24.96 3.62 7.53
C ALA A 107 -26.22 3.42 6.67
N ALA A 108 -26.83 2.23 6.70
CA ALA A 108 -28.07 1.92 5.99
C ALA A 108 -29.23 2.81 6.46
N LYS A 109 -29.37 3.06 7.78
CA LYS A 109 -30.37 4.00 8.31
C LYS A 109 -30.14 5.43 7.81
N MET A 110 -28.90 5.89 7.77
CA MET A 110 -28.57 7.22 7.25
C MET A 110 -28.90 7.33 5.75
N ILE A 111 -28.54 6.33 4.96
CA ILE A 111 -28.88 6.21 3.54
C ILE A 111 -30.40 6.18 3.34
N GLN A 112 -31.12 5.46 4.21
CA GLN A 112 -32.58 5.36 4.13
C GLN A 112 -33.26 6.70 4.41
N ALA A 113 -32.77 7.46 5.38
CA ALA A 113 -33.31 8.78 5.74
C ALA A 113 -32.89 9.91 4.78
N ALA A 114 -31.82 9.71 4.00
CA ALA A 114 -31.31 10.72 3.09
C ALA A 114 -32.29 11.00 1.93
N LYS A 115 -32.54 12.29 1.67
CA LYS A 115 -33.36 12.74 0.52
C LYS A 115 -32.61 12.68 -0.80
N ARG A 116 -31.30 12.91 -0.77
CA ARG A 116 -30.40 12.90 -1.92
C ARG A 116 -29.06 12.33 -1.51
N ILE A 117 -28.47 11.50 -2.36
CA ILE A 117 -27.20 10.85 -2.08
C ILE A 117 -26.20 11.20 -3.19
N PHE A 118 -25.05 11.72 -2.81
CA PHE A 118 -23.94 11.97 -3.72
C PHE A 118 -22.84 10.95 -3.44
N VAL A 119 -22.46 10.18 -4.45
CA VAL A 119 -21.36 9.23 -4.36
C VAL A 119 -20.17 9.81 -5.10
N ILE A 120 -19.04 9.98 -4.41
CA ILE A 120 -17.84 10.61 -4.98
C ILE A 120 -16.72 9.56 -5.01
N GLY A 121 -16.13 9.38 -6.19
CA GLY A 121 -15.01 8.46 -6.38
C GLY A 121 -14.02 8.98 -7.42
N VAL A 122 -12.74 8.93 -7.11
CA VAL A 122 -11.64 9.33 -8.00
C VAL A 122 -10.63 8.20 -8.16
N GLY A 123 -9.80 8.24 -9.21
CA GLY A 123 -8.80 7.21 -9.48
C GLY A 123 -9.39 5.80 -9.60
N LEU A 124 -8.81 4.83 -8.89
CA LEU A 124 -9.25 3.43 -8.89
C LEU A 124 -10.61 3.21 -8.21
N SER A 125 -11.02 4.12 -7.31
CA SER A 125 -12.32 4.02 -6.62
C SER A 125 -13.50 4.41 -7.52
N LYS A 126 -13.26 4.94 -8.72
CA LYS A 126 -14.31 5.37 -9.66
C LYS A 126 -15.30 4.24 -9.95
N VAL A 127 -14.80 3.05 -10.26
CA VAL A 127 -15.63 1.89 -10.64
C VAL A 127 -16.55 1.47 -9.49
N ASN A 128 -16.00 1.39 -8.28
CA ASN A 128 -16.77 1.00 -7.10
C ASN A 128 -17.79 2.06 -6.68
N ALA A 129 -17.43 3.35 -6.77
CA ALA A 129 -18.33 4.46 -6.47
C ALA A 129 -19.50 4.52 -7.47
N GLU A 130 -19.22 4.38 -8.76
CA GLU A 130 -20.25 4.31 -9.79
C GLU A 130 -21.18 3.10 -9.58
N TYR A 131 -20.59 1.93 -9.29
CA TYR A 131 -21.36 0.72 -9.02
C TYR A 131 -22.26 0.87 -7.79
N PHE A 132 -21.74 1.44 -6.70
CA PHE A 132 -22.53 1.69 -5.50
C PHE A 132 -23.69 2.67 -5.75
N SER A 133 -23.48 3.73 -6.53
CA SER A 133 -24.56 4.63 -6.94
C SER A 133 -25.66 3.89 -7.70
N LYS A 134 -25.30 2.98 -8.61
CA LYS A 134 -26.28 2.14 -9.34
C LYS A 134 -27.06 1.21 -8.41
N LEU A 135 -26.40 0.60 -7.42
CA LEU A 135 -27.08 -0.23 -6.40
C LEU A 135 -28.09 0.58 -5.59
N LEU A 136 -27.75 1.82 -5.21
CA LEU A 136 -28.68 2.72 -4.52
C LEU A 136 -29.92 3.02 -5.39
N MET A 137 -29.71 3.28 -6.69
CA MET A 137 -30.82 3.48 -7.63
C MET A 137 -31.74 2.25 -7.74
N GLN A 138 -31.16 1.04 -7.75
CA GLN A 138 -31.94 -0.22 -7.81
C GLN A 138 -32.84 -0.41 -6.59
N VAL A 139 -32.44 0.07 -5.41
CA VAL A 139 -33.26 0.03 -4.18
C VAL A 139 -34.16 1.27 -4.01
N GLY A 140 -34.34 2.05 -5.09
CA GLY A 140 -35.24 3.21 -5.11
C GLY A 140 -34.69 4.46 -4.42
N LYS A 141 -33.37 4.55 -4.22
CA LYS A 141 -32.71 5.74 -3.68
C LYS A 141 -32.15 6.59 -4.79
N GLU A 142 -32.55 7.86 -4.83
CA GLU A 142 -31.99 8.85 -5.74
C GLU A 142 -30.53 9.10 -5.38
N SER A 143 -29.62 8.76 -6.31
CA SER A 143 -28.20 9.00 -6.15
C SER A 143 -27.56 9.57 -7.40
N SER A 144 -26.47 10.31 -7.23
CA SER A 144 -25.65 10.82 -8.33
C SER A 144 -24.18 10.55 -8.06
N TYR A 145 -23.52 9.91 -9.03
CA TYR A 145 -22.09 9.68 -9.00
C TYR A 145 -21.32 10.87 -9.59
N ILE A 146 -20.28 11.32 -8.88
CA ILE A 146 -19.41 12.43 -9.28
C ILE A 146 -17.97 11.94 -9.28
N TYR A 147 -17.31 12.11 -10.42
CA TYR A 147 -15.92 11.70 -10.61
C TYR A 147 -14.95 12.88 -10.77
N GLU A 148 -15.48 14.09 -10.95
CA GLU A 148 -14.70 15.31 -11.14
C GLU A 148 -14.51 16.02 -9.81
N SER A 149 -13.25 16.17 -9.40
CA SER A 149 -12.90 16.82 -8.12
C SER A 149 -13.44 18.25 -8.01
N HIS A 150 -13.51 18.98 -9.13
CA HIS A 150 -14.08 20.32 -9.17
C HIS A 150 -15.58 20.33 -8.81
N ILE A 151 -16.36 19.42 -9.40
CA ILE A 151 -17.80 19.30 -9.15
C ILE A 151 -18.07 18.84 -7.71
N ALA A 152 -17.25 17.94 -7.18
CA ALA A 152 -17.33 17.52 -5.78
C ALA A 152 -17.21 18.72 -4.81
N GLY A 153 -16.29 19.65 -5.10
CA GLY A 153 -16.11 20.87 -4.30
C GLY A 153 -17.28 21.86 -4.34
N LEU A 154 -18.07 21.87 -5.42
CA LEU A 154 -19.28 22.69 -5.53
C LEU A 154 -20.43 22.12 -4.72
N ILE A 155 -20.53 20.80 -4.64
CA ILE A 155 -21.61 20.10 -3.94
C ILE A 155 -21.42 20.14 -2.42
N ALA A 156 -20.18 20.12 -1.93
CA ALA A 156 -19.87 20.21 -0.51
C ALA A 156 -20.24 21.56 0.15
N LYS A 157 -20.53 22.59 -0.64
CA LYS A 157 -20.88 23.94 -0.17
C LYS A 157 -22.39 24.18 -0.02
N ARG A 158 -23.23 23.17 -0.29
CA ARG A 158 -24.69 23.21 -0.15
C ARG A 158 -25.14 22.49 1.11
#